data_AF-A0A4V4LSY8-F1
#
_entry.id   AF-A0A4V4LSY8-F1
#
_cell.length_a   1.000
_cell.length_b   1.000
_cell.length_c   1.000
_cell.angle_alpha   90.00
_cell.angle_beta   90.00
_cell.angle_gamma   90.00
#
_symmetry.space_group_name_H-M   'P 1'
#
loop_
_entity.id
_entity.type
_entity.pdbx_description
1 polymer ?
#
loop_
_entity_poly.entity_id
_entity_poly.type
_entity_poly.pdbx_seq_one_letter_code
_entity_poly.pdbx_strand_id
1 'polypeptide(L)'
;MSSVSSSENKIGQLTDKCAANFVVKSAAGLGVGVLTSAILFKRRTWPITLFTGFGAGYAYSDCNRLFNPLAIPGLKIQQQQ
;
A
#
# COMPACT_ATOMS: atom_id res chain seq x y z
N MET A 1 19.81 -11.64 -6.68
CA MET A 1 21.16 -11.04 -6.75
C MET A 1 21.12 -9.75 -5.96
N SER A 2 21.49 -9.83 -4.68
CA SER A 2 21.47 -8.70 -3.75
C SER A 2 22.82 -7.99 -3.83
N SER A 3 22.93 -6.94 -4.65
CA SER A 3 24.20 -6.26 -4.93
C SER A 3 24.41 -5.09 -3.97
N VAL A 4 25.36 -5.21 -3.03
CA VAL A 4 26.14 -4.11 -2.39
C VAL A 4 25.36 -3.04 -1.62
N SER A 5 25.47 -3.01 -0.28
CA SER A 5 24.84 -2.04 0.64
C SER A 5 25.35 -0.60 0.45
N SER A 6 25.01 -0.02 -0.71
CA SER A 6 25.15 1.37 -1.11
C SER A 6 23.82 2.09 -0.89
N SER A 7 23.79 3.43 -0.86
CA SER A 7 22.56 4.20 -0.57
C SER A 7 21.38 3.86 -1.49
N GLU A 8 21.68 3.49 -2.73
CA GLU A 8 20.74 2.97 -3.74
C GLU A 8 19.97 1.71 -3.30
N ASN A 9 20.62 0.81 -2.56
CA ASN A 9 19.98 -0.42 -2.06
C ASN A 9 18.94 -0.14 -0.97
N LYS A 10 19.15 0.89 -0.14
CA LYS A 10 18.16 1.27 0.87
C LYS A 10 16.90 1.84 0.21
N ILE A 11 17.06 2.69 -0.79
CA ILE A 11 15.95 3.23 -1.58
C ILE A 11 15.23 2.12 -2.35
N GLY A 12 15.97 1.19 -2.94
CA GLY A 12 15.42 0.01 -3.61
C GLY A 12 14.55 -0.83 -2.68
N GLN A 13 15.03 -1.14 -1.47
CA GLN A 13 14.25 -1.91 -0.50
C GLN A 13 12.97 -1.21 -0.03
N LEU A 14 13.00 0.12 0.18
CA LEU A 14 11.81 0.88 0.57
C LEU A 14 10.77 0.91 -0.55
N THR A 15 11.24 1.06 -1.79
CA THR A 15 10.39 1.04 -2.99
C THR A 15 9.74 -0.32 -3.16
N ASP A 16 10.49 -1.41 -2.98
CA ASP A 16 9.98 -2.77 -3.06
C ASP A 16 8.93 -3.04 -1.96
N LYS A 17 9.22 -2.67 -0.71
CA LYS A 17 8.29 -2.77 0.42
C LYS A 17 7.01 -1.96 0.19
N CYS A 18 7.13 -0.75 -0.33
CA CYS A 18 6.00 0.10 -0.71
C CYS A 18 5.16 -0.56 -1.81
N ALA A 19 5.79 -1.01 -2.91
CA ALA A 19 5.10 -1.64 -4.03
C ALA A 19 4.36 -2.91 -3.61
N ALA A 20 5.00 -3.78 -2.82
CA ALA A 20 4.39 -4.99 -2.30
C ALA A 20 3.15 -4.69 -1.43
N ASN A 21 3.28 -3.79 -0.46
CA ASN A 21 2.15 -3.39 0.39
C ASN A 21 1.04 -2.70 -0.40
N PHE A 22 1.41 -1.90 -1.40
CA PHE A 22 0.45 -1.21 -2.26
C PHE A 22 -0.38 -2.19 -3.08
N VAL A 23 0.26 -3.16 -3.71
CA VAL A 23 -0.43 -4.20 -4.49
C VAL A 23 -1.35 -5.01 -3.59
N VAL A 24 -0.88 -5.47 -2.42
CA VAL A 24 -1.68 -6.27 -1.50
C VAL A 24 -2.90 -5.49 -0.98
N LYS A 25 -2.72 -4.24 -0.52
CA LYS A 25 -3.84 -3.42 -0.01
C LYS A 25 -4.81 -3.00 -1.10
N SER A 26 -4.31 -2.61 -2.26
CA SER A 26 -5.18 -2.21 -3.38
C SER A 26 -5.97 -3.40 -3.90
N ALA A 27 -5.35 -4.59 -4.01
CA ALA A 27 -6.02 -5.82 -4.39
C ALA A 27 -7.08 -6.24 -3.36
N ALA A 28 -6.80 -6.10 -2.05
CA ALA A 28 -7.79 -6.35 -1.00
C ALA A 28 -8.98 -5.38 -1.11
N GLY A 29 -8.71 -4.08 -1.28
CA GLY A 29 -9.76 -3.06 -1.48
C GLY A 29 -10.61 -3.32 -2.73
N LEU A 30 -9.97 -3.70 -3.85
CA LEU A 30 -10.65 -4.11 -5.08
C LEU A 30 -11.51 -5.36 -4.87
N GLY A 31 -10.96 -6.40 -4.24
CA GLY A 31 -11.68 -7.65 -3.97
C GLY A 31 -12.94 -7.41 -3.13
N VAL A 32 -12.80 -6.66 -2.03
CA VAL A 32 -13.94 -6.27 -1.19
C VAL A 32 -14.90 -5.37 -1.97
N GLY A 33 -14.41 -4.40 -2.74
CA GLY A 33 -15.23 -3.51 -3.55
C GLY A 33 -16.06 -4.25 -4.61
N VAL A 34 -15.49 -5.26 -5.27
CA VAL A 34 -16.17 -6.11 -6.25
C VAL A 34 -17.25 -6.96 -5.58
N LEU A 35 -16.93 -7.64 -4.47
CA LEU A 35 -17.91 -8.43 -3.72
C LEU A 35 -19.07 -7.57 -3.21
N THR A 36 -18.75 -6.40 -2.65
CA THR A 36 -19.73 -5.43 -2.14
C THR A 36 -20.60 -4.88 -3.28
N SER A 37 -20.00 -4.55 -4.43
CA SER A 37 -20.72 -4.09 -5.63
C SER A 37 -21.68 -5.15 -6.18
N ALA A 38 -21.25 -6.41 -6.19
CA ALA A 38 -22.04 -7.52 -6.70
C ALA A 38 -23.24 -7.85 -5.80
N ILE A 39 -23.06 -7.84 -4.47
CA ILE A 39 -24.08 -8.30 -3.50
C ILE A 39 -25.04 -7.17 -3.10
N LEU A 40 -24.55 -5.98 -2.78
CA LEU A 40 -25.37 -4.91 -2.20
C LEU A 40 -25.86 -3.88 -3.22
N PHE A 41 -25.11 -3.67 -4.31
CA PHE A 41 -25.35 -2.55 -5.24
C PHE A 41 -25.76 -2.97 -6.65
N LYS A 42 -26.11 -4.24 -6.87
CA LYS A 42 -26.73 -4.73 -8.11
C LYS A 42 -25.92 -4.33 -9.37
N ARG A 43 -24.59 -4.55 -9.34
CA ARG A 43 -23.61 -4.24 -10.41
C ARG A 43 -23.29 -2.75 -10.65
N ARG A 44 -23.56 -1.84 -9.72
CA ARG A 44 -23.08 -0.45 -9.87
C ARG A 44 -21.56 -0.37 -9.73
N THR A 45 -20.89 0.30 -10.66
CA THR A 45 -19.43 0.41 -10.74
C THR A 45 -18.82 1.41 -9.74
N TRP A 46 -19.63 2.36 -9.24
CA TRP A 46 -19.20 3.39 -8.27
C TRP A 46 -18.61 2.87 -6.95
N PRO A 47 -19.17 1.84 -6.28
CA PRO A 47 -18.54 1.25 -5.09
C PRO A 47 -17.16 0.65 -5.38
N ILE A 48 -16.93 0.10 -6.57
CA ILE A 48 -15.62 -0.46 -6.94
C ILE A 48 -14.60 0.66 -7.04
N THR A 49 -14.91 1.75 -7.73
CA THR A 49 -14.00 2.89 -7.88
C THR A 49 -13.74 3.58 -6.55
N LEU A 50 -14.75 3.70 -5.68
CA LEU A 50 -14.58 4.23 -4.32
C LEU A 50 -13.69 3.36 -3.45
N PHE A 51 -13.94 2.05 -3.38
CA PHE A 51 -13.14 1.14 -2.54
C PHE A 51 -11.70 1.04 -3.05
N THR A 52 -11.52 1.03 -4.38
CA THR A 52 -10.20 1.03 -5.00
C THR A 52 -9.46 2.33 -4.71
N GLY A 53 -10.14 3.48 -4.86
CA GLY A 53 -9.55 4.79 -4.57
C GLY A 53 -9.16 4.94 -3.10
N PHE A 54 -10.01 4.49 -2.18
CA PHE A 54 -9.71 4.50 -0.75
C PHE A 54 -8.55 3.55 -0.40
N GLY A 55 -8.55 2.32 -0.94
CA GLY A 55 -7.48 1.35 -0.75
C GLY A 55 -6.13 1.85 -1.27
N ALA A 56 -6.13 2.47 -2.46
CA ALA A 56 -4.94 3.07 -3.06
C ALA A 56 -4.43 4.28 -2.25
N GLY A 57 -5.31 5.16 -1.78
CA GLY A 57 -4.93 6.31 -0.95
C GLY A 57 -4.36 5.90 0.41
N TYR A 58 -4.92 4.87 1.02
CA TYR A 58 -4.42 4.31 2.27
C TYR A 58 -3.03 3.67 2.08
N ALA A 59 -2.84 2.91 1.01
CA ALA A 59 -1.54 2.33 0.66
C ALA A 59 -0.47 3.40 0.35
N TYR A 60 -0.85 4.49 -0.31
CA TYR A 60 0.05 5.61 -0.57
C TYR A 60 0.55 6.27 0.72
N SER A 61 -0.34 6.40 1.71
CA SER A 61 0.00 6.95 3.03
C SER A 61 1.01 6.06 3.77
N ASP A 62 0.90 4.74 3.62
CA ASP A 62 1.91 3.80 4.14
C ASP A 62 3.26 3.94 3.44
N CYS A 63 3.27 4.10 2.11
CA CYS A 63 4.50 4.36 1.37
C CYS A 63 5.19 5.65 1.82
N ASN A 64 4.44 6.75 1.98
CA ASN A 64 5.00 8.01 2.47
C ASN A 64 5.65 7.86 3.86
N ARG A 65 5.08 7.00 4.71
CA ARG A 65 5.58 6.67 6.04
C ARG A 65 6.90 5.89 6.02
N LEU A 66 7.07 5.02 5.02
CA LEU A 66 8.31 4.26 4.80
C LEU A 66 9.48 5.17 4.39
N PHE A 67 9.20 6.24 3.63
CA PHE A 67 10.22 7.23 3.23
C PHE A 67 10.47 8.33 4.26
N ASN A 68 9.46 8.70 5.06
CA ASN A 68 9.59 9.69 6.13
C ASN A 68 9.09 9.17 7.49
N PRO A 69 9.86 8.31 8.16
CA PRO A 69 9.42 7.68 9.41
C PRO A 69 9.34 8.64 10.61
N LEU A 70 9.88 9.85 10.51
CA LEU A 70 9.86 10.87 11.57
C LEU A 70 8.60 11.75 11.53
N ALA A 71 7.73 11.60 10.53
CA ALA A 71 6.50 12.37 10.40
C ALA A 71 5.45 12.09 11.50
N ILE A 72 5.76 11.23 12.46
CA ILE A 72 4.84 10.71 13.48
C ILE A 72 5.63 10.52 14.78
N PRO A 73 5.28 11.23 15.86
CA PRO A 73 5.93 11.04 17.14
C PRO A 73 5.62 9.63 17.68
N GLY A 74 6.63 8.75 17.74
CA GLY A 74 6.58 7.50 18.51
C GLY A 74 6.69 6.15 17.76
N LEU A 75 7.03 6.09 16.47
CA LEU A 75 7.14 4.79 15.77
C LEU A 75 8.53 4.15 15.84
N LYS A 76 8.61 2.93 16.38
CA LYS A 76 9.75 2.02 16.24
C LYS A 76 9.77 1.46 14.80
N ILE A 77 10.86 1.70 14.07
CA ILE A 77 11.14 1.05 12.78
C ILE A 77 11.27 -0.46 13.04
N GLN A 78 10.31 -1.27 12.60
CA GLN A 78 10.58 -2.68 12.35
C GLN A 78 11.46 -2.73 11.11
N GLN A 79 12.78 -2.64 11.33
CA GLN A 79 13.80 -3.01 10.35
C GLN A 79 13.54 -4.47 10.00
N GLN A 80 12.83 -4.70 8.90
CA GLN A 80 12.74 -6.02 8.29
C GLN A 80 14.12 -6.32 7.69
N GLN A 81 14.91 -7.05 8.49
CA GLN A 81 16.24 -7.61 8.22
C GLN A 81 16.23 -8.49 6.97
#